data_AF-A0A7S2B7D4-F1
#
_entry.id   AF-A0A7S2B7D4-F1
#
_cell.length_a   1.000
_cell.length_b   1.000
_cell.length_c   1.000
_cell.angle_alpha   90.00
_cell.angle_beta   90.00
_cell.angle_gamma   90.00
#
_symmetry.space_group_name_H-M   'P 1'
#
loop_
_entity.id
_entity.type
_entity.pdbx_description
1 polymer ?
#
loop_
_entity_poly.entity_id
_entity_poly.type
_entity_poly.pdbx_seq_one_letter_code
_entity_poly.pdbx_strand_id
1 'polypeptide(L)'
;SGFGQPIAKAKAAPKPEAKKDSGRPKINQKILDMPIARDTLIPMGITSENVSERYGIKREDQDKLGFESQSKAALAQKQGFFDSEIVPITTKVMKDDGSSTTVTVDKDEGIRATTIEALAKLKPAFKPDGSTTAGSSSQTTDGAAAVLLMRRSKAEELKMP
;
A
#
# COMPACT_ATOMS: atom_id res chain seq x y z
N SER A 1 -0.41 -21.39 -29.30
CA SER A 1 -1.88 -21.31 -29.34
C SER A 1 -2.43 -21.67 -27.97
N GLY A 2 -2.89 -20.69 -27.17
CA GLY A 2 -3.31 -20.96 -25.80
C GLY A 2 -3.70 -19.75 -24.95
N PHE A 3 -3.46 -18.52 -25.40
CA PHE A 3 -3.96 -17.31 -24.74
C PHE A 3 -5.38 -17.02 -25.21
N GLY A 4 -6.35 -17.68 -24.58
CA GLY A 4 -7.77 -17.51 -24.92
C GLY A 4 -8.73 -18.19 -23.97
N GLN A 5 -8.33 -18.46 -22.72
CA GLN A 5 -9.32 -18.88 -21.74
C GLN A 5 -10.19 -17.67 -21.35
N PRO A 6 -11.52 -17.80 -21.41
CA PRO A 6 -12.44 -16.71 -21.13
C PRO A 6 -12.24 -16.24 -19.69
N ILE A 7 -12.12 -14.92 -19.50
CA ILE A 7 -12.13 -14.27 -18.20
C ILE A 7 -13.42 -14.72 -17.48
N ALA A 8 -13.27 -15.58 -16.49
CA ALA A 8 -14.39 -15.98 -15.64
C ALA A 8 -14.98 -14.70 -15.03
N LYS A 9 -16.24 -14.40 -15.40
CA LYS A 9 -17.00 -13.28 -14.87
C LYS A 9 -16.82 -13.29 -13.35
N ALA A 10 -16.19 -12.24 -12.81
CA ALA A 10 -16.19 -12.00 -11.38
C ALA A 10 -17.64 -12.08 -10.92
N LYS A 11 -17.93 -12.92 -9.91
CA LYS A 11 -19.24 -12.92 -9.27
C LYS A 11 -19.48 -11.48 -8.82
N ALA A 12 -20.60 -10.90 -9.23
CA ALA A 12 -20.99 -9.57 -8.79
C ALA A 12 -20.94 -9.54 -7.26
N ALA A 13 -20.26 -8.53 -6.71
CA ALA A 13 -20.19 -8.37 -5.26
C ALA A 13 -21.63 -8.36 -4.69
N PRO A 14 -21.88 -9.08 -3.59
CA PRO A 14 -23.18 -9.03 -2.92
C PRO A 14 -23.50 -7.57 -2.55
N LYS A 15 -24.79 -7.22 -2.57
CA LYS A 15 -25.23 -5.87 -2.18
C LYS A 15 -24.70 -5.59 -0.77
N PRO A 16 -23.99 -4.48 -0.54
CA PRO A 16 -23.53 -4.13 0.80
C PRO A 16 -24.74 -3.94 1.70
N GLU A 17 -24.76 -4.64 2.84
CA GLU A 17 -25.75 -4.43 3.89
C GLU A 17 -25.61 -3.00 4.44
N ALA A 18 -26.75 -2.35 4.68
CA ALA A 18 -26.79 -1.00 5.23
C ALA A 18 -26.21 -0.99 6.65
N LYS A 19 -24.93 -0.61 6.79
CA LYS A 19 -24.31 -0.34 8.10
C LYS A 19 -24.79 1.01 8.65
N LYS A 20 -24.86 1.10 9.98
CA LYS A 20 -25.16 2.33 10.76
C LYS A 20 -24.37 3.53 10.21
N ASP A 21 -25.02 4.69 10.18
CA ASP A 21 -24.54 5.95 9.61
C ASP A 21 -23.08 6.23 10.04
N SER A 22 -22.17 6.10 9.07
CA SER A 22 -20.73 6.24 9.28
C SER A 22 -20.23 7.67 9.06
N GLY A 23 -21.12 8.66 8.96
CA GLY A 23 -20.78 10.04 8.61
C GLY A 23 -20.20 10.18 7.19
N ARG A 24 -20.31 9.14 6.36
CA ARG A 24 -19.83 9.15 4.97
C ARG A 24 -20.91 9.77 4.09
N PRO A 25 -20.54 10.58 3.08
CA PRO A 25 -21.51 11.10 2.12
C PRO A 25 -22.34 9.97 1.51
N LYS A 26 -23.64 10.19 1.34
CA LYS A 26 -24.53 9.22 0.68
C LYS A 26 -24.02 8.97 -0.74
N ILE A 27 -23.71 7.72 -1.04
CA ILE A 27 -23.25 7.29 -2.36
C ILE A 27 -24.40 7.49 -3.36
N ASN A 28 -24.08 8.04 -4.54
CA ASN A 28 -25.07 8.22 -5.60
C ASN A 28 -25.60 6.86 -6.08
N GLN A 29 -26.91 6.69 -6.13
CA GLN A 29 -27.56 5.45 -6.53
C GLN A 29 -27.08 4.92 -7.89
N LYS A 30 -26.74 5.82 -8.83
CA LYS A 30 -26.19 5.44 -10.14
C LYS A 30 -24.90 4.60 -10.05
N ILE A 31 -24.08 4.82 -9.01
CA ILE A 31 -22.85 4.05 -8.76
C ILE A 31 -23.21 2.62 -8.34
N LEU A 32 -24.27 2.45 -7.54
CA LEU A 32 -24.70 1.13 -7.08
C LEU A 32 -25.30 0.30 -8.22
N ASP A 33 -26.03 0.95 -9.11
CA ASP A 33 -26.72 0.29 -10.23
C ASP A 33 -25.76 -0.13 -11.34
N MET A 34 -24.62 0.54 -11.51
CA MET A 34 -23.58 0.19 -12.49
C MET A 34 -22.54 -0.76 -11.89
N PRO A 35 -22.44 -2.03 -12.36
CA PRO A 35 -21.59 -3.04 -11.72
C PRO A 35 -20.11 -2.64 -11.57
N ILE A 36 -19.50 -2.10 -12.64
CA ILE A 36 -18.09 -1.68 -12.62
C ILE A 36 -17.86 -0.53 -11.64
N ALA A 37 -18.82 0.41 -11.54
CA ALA A 37 -18.72 1.52 -10.61
C ALA A 37 -18.89 1.04 -9.15
N ARG A 38 -19.76 0.05 -8.92
CA ARG A 38 -19.97 -0.54 -7.61
C ARG A 38 -18.72 -1.25 -7.07
N ASP A 39 -17.98 -1.95 -7.93
CA ASP A 39 -16.77 -2.66 -7.53
C ASP A 39 -15.68 -1.71 -7.01
N THR A 40 -15.70 -0.42 -7.39
CA THR A 40 -14.79 0.61 -6.84
C THR A 40 -15.03 0.89 -5.35
N LEU A 41 -16.15 0.43 -4.79
CA LEU A 41 -16.49 0.57 -3.38
C LEU A 41 -15.94 -0.58 -2.51
N ILE A 42 -15.37 -1.62 -3.12
CA ILE A 42 -14.77 -2.74 -2.39
C ILE A 42 -13.47 -2.25 -1.72
N PRO A 43 -13.28 -2.46 -0.40
CA PRO A 43 -12.04 -2.11 0.26
C PRO A 43 -10.86 -2.85 -0.39
N MET A 44 -9.74 -2.15 -0.61
CA MET A 44 -8.57 -2.73 -1.29
C MET A 44 -8.03 -3.98 -0.58
N GLY A 45 -8.09 -4.03 0.75
CA GLY A 45 -7.75 -5.25 1.50
C GLY A 45 -8.62 -6.46 1.16
N ILE A 46 -9.91 -6.28 0.87
CA ILE A 46 -10.79 -7.35 0.39
C ILE A 46 -10.43 -7.76 -1.03
N THR A 47 -10.01 -6.81 -1.88
CA THR A 47 -9.52 -7.16 -3.22
C THR A 47 -8.22 -7.97 -3.17
N SER A 48 -7.35 -7.73 -2.18
CA SER A 48 -6.16 -8.54 -1.91
C SER A 48 -6.56 -9.99 -1.61
N GLU A 49 -7.51 -10.22 -0.70
CA GLU A 49 -8.02 -11.57 -0.39
C GLU A 49 -8.64 -12.25 -1.62
N ASN A 50 -9.44 -11.53 -2.42
CA ASN A 50 -10.04 -12.07 -3.64
C ASN A 50 -8.99 -12.54 -4.65
N VAL A 51 -7.88 -11.80 -4.78
CA VAL A 51 -6.75 -12.18 -5.65
C VAL A 51 -6.05 -13.41 -5.07
N SER A 52 -5.78 -13.44 -3.77
CA SER A 52 -5.15 -14.58 -3.11
C SER A 52 -5.98 -15.86 -3.27
N GLU A 53 -7.29 -15.80 -3.05
CA GLU A 53 -8.21 -16.93 -3.24
C GLU A 53 -8.27 -17.38 -4.71
N ARG A 54 -8.39 -16.43 -5.65
CA ARG A 54 -8.53 -16.74 -7.08
C ARG A 54 -7.29 -17.41 -7.67
N TYR A 55 -6.10 -17.00 -7.25
CA TYR A 55 -4.84 -17.49 -7.80
C TYR A 55 -4.10 -18.46 -6.89
N GLY A 56 -4.68 -18.80 -5.73
CA GLY A 56 -4.07 -19.75 -4.78
C GLY A 56 -2.79 -19.22 -4.15
N ILE A 57 -2.68 -17.91 -3.90
CA ILE A 57 -1.51 -17.30 -3.27
C ILE A 57 -1.52 -17.66 -1.79
N LYS A 58 -0.51 -18.42 -1.36
CA LYS A 58 -0.44 -18.92 0.01
C LYS A 58 -0.02 -17.83 0.99
N ARG A 59 -0.41 -18.01 2.25
CA ARG A 59 -0.04 -17.10 3.34
C ARG A 59 1.48 -17.00 3.50
N GLU A 60 2.18 -18.12 3.40
CA GLU A 60 3.63 -18.19 3.56
C GLU A 60 4.36 -17.38 2.48
N ASP A 61 3.84 -17.38 1.25
CA ASP A 61 4.40 -16.61 0.14
C ASP A 61 4.22 -15.10 0.35
N GLN A 62 3.07 -14.70 0.90
CA GLN A 62 2.79 -13.30 1.25
C GLN A 62 3.69 -12.81 2.39
N ASP A 63 3.85 -13.60 3.46
CA ASP A 63 4.72 -13.26 4.58
C ASP A 63 6.19 -13.24 4.15
N LYS A 64 6.60 -14.17 3.27
CA LYS A 64 7.94 -14.18 2.69
C LYS A 64 8.22 -12.89 1.91
N LEU A 65 7.28 -12.44 1.09
CA LEU A 65 7.41 -11.18 0.37
C LEU A 65 7.54 -9.98 1.33
N GLY A 66 6.73 -9.95 2.40
CA GLY A 66 6.81 -8.92 3.44
C GLY A 66 8.17 -8.89 4.14
N PHE A 67 8.70 -10.06 4.51
CA PHE A 67 10.04 -10.19 5.08
C PHE A 67 11.15 -9.75 4.12
N GLU A 68 11.10 -10.20 2.87
CA GLU A 68 12.08 -9.83 1.86
C GLU A 68 12.08 -8.32 1.60
N SER A 69 10.90 -7.70 1.54
CA SER A 69 10.76 -6.25 1.36
C SER A 69 11.46 -5.49 2.49
N GLN A 70 11.15 -5.84 3.75
CA GLN A 70 11.77 -5.20 4.92
C GLN A 70 13.28 -5.43 4.98
N SER A 71 13.74 -6.64 4.63
CA SER A 71 15.16 -6.97 4.62
C SER A 71 15.94 -6.18 3.57
N LYS A 72 15.39 -6.06 2.35
CA LYS A 72 15.99 -5.29 1.25
C LYS A 72 16.01 -3.80 1.58
N ALA A 73 14.91 -3.26 2.11
CA ALA A 73 14.83 -1.85 2.51
C ALA A 73 15.83 -1.51 3.62
N ALA A 74 15.94 -2.36 4.64
CA ALA A 74 16.92 -2.18 5.72
C ALA A 74 18.36 -2.19 5.21
N LEU A 75 18.68 -3.08 4.25
CA LEU A 75 19.99 -3.12 3.62
C LEU A 75 20.26 -1.86 2.78
N ALA A 76 19.30 -1.45 1.94
CA ALA A 76 19.41 -0.26 1.09
C ALA A 76 19.63 1.02 1.92
N GLN A 77 18.85 1.21 2.98
CA GLN A 77 19.03 2.34 3.90
C GLN A 77 20.38 2.29 4.62
N LYS A 78 20.84 1.10 5.05
CA LYS A 78 22.17 0.95 5.67
C LYS A 78 23.31 1.26 4.69
N GLN A 79 23.12 0.96 3.41
CA GLN A 79 24.10 1.18 2.34
C GLN A 79 24.04 2.61 1.75
N GLY A 80 23.11 3.46 2.22
CA GLY A 80 22.97 4.84 1.75
C GLY A 80 22.35 4.96 0.36
N PHE A 81 21.60 3.95 -0.10
CA PHE A 81 20.99 4.00 -1.44
C PHE A 81 19.91 5.09 -1.55
N PHE A 82 19.27 5.45 -0.44
CA PHE A 82 18.24 6.48 -0.41
C PHE A 82 18.80 7.90 -0.21
N ASP A 83 20.09 8.04 0.13
CA ASP A 83 20.69 9.33 0.50
C ASP A 83 20.65 10.35 -0.65
N SER A 84 20.62 9.89 -1.91
CA SER A 84 20.56 10.76 -3.09
C SER A 84 19.15 11.20 -3.49
N GLU A 85 18.12 10.50 -3.01
CA GLU A 85 16.72 10.73 -3.39
C GLU A 85 15.86 11.30 -2.25
N ILE A 86 16.24 11.09 -0.99
CA ILE A 86 15.56 11.68 0.16
C ILE A 86 16.05 13.11 0.38
N VAL A 87 15.10 14.05 0.42
CA VAL A 87 15.34 15.43 0.86
C VAL A 87 14.97 15.54 2.34
N PRO A 88 15.91 15.86 3.25
CA PRO A 88 15.61 15.96 4.68
C PRO A 88 14.56 17.02 4.98
N ILE A 89 13.57 16.68 5.80
CA ILE A 89 12.49 17.59 6.22
C ILE A 89 12.60 17.88 7.70
N THR A 90 12.82 19.15 8.07
CA THR A 90 12.76 19.60 9.46
C THR A 90 11.33 20.00 9.82
N THR A 91 10.77 19.35 10.83
CA THR A 91 9.38 19.57 11.28
C THR A 91 9.27 19.51 12.80
N LYS A 92 8.08 19.78 13.33
CA LYS A 92 7.76 19.65 14.76
C LYS A 92 6.86 18.44 14.97
N VAL A 93 7.25 17.57 15.90
CA VAL A 93 6.43 16.46 16.38
C VAL A 93 5.81 16.87 17.70
N MET A 94 4.49 16.78 17.79
CA MET A 94 3.74 17.01 19.03
C MET A 94 3.80 15.76 19.90
N LYS A 95 4.08 15.94 21.19
CA LYS A 95 3.99 14.89 22.21
C LYS A 95 2.61 14.88 22.85
N ASP A 96 2.29 13.78 23.52
CA ASP A 96 1.00 13.58 24.21
C ASP A 96 0.76 14.63 25.31
N ASP A 97 1.82 15.21 25.88
CA ASP A 97 1.76 16.27 26.89
C ASP A 97 1.50 17.68 26.32
N GLY A 98 1.32 17.80 25.00
CA GLY A 98 1.08 19.07 24.31
C GLY A 98 2.35 19.86 23.98
N SER A 99 3.54 19.40 24.39
CA SER A 99 4.80 20.00 23.97
C SER A 99 5.20 19.57 22.55
N SER A 100 6.05 20.36 21.89
CA SER A 100 6.56 20.03 20.54
C SER A 100 8.08 19.89 20.55
N THR A 101 8.61 18.91 19.82
CA THR A 101 10.06 18.77 19.58
C THR A 101 10.36 18.91 18.10
N THR A 102 11.36 19.72 17.77
CA THR A 102 11.86 19.82 16.39
C THR A 102 12.69 18.58 16.06
N VAL A 103 12.38 17.95 14.94
CA VAL A 103 13.10 16.80 14.40
C VAL A 103 13.42 17.03 12.93
N THR A 104 14.50 16.42 12.44
CA THR A 104 14.77 16.31 11.01
C THR A 104 14.54 14.86 10.61
N VAL A 105 13.64 14.66 9.66
CA VAL A 105 13.35 13.35 9.08
C VAL A 105 14.17 13.24 7.80
N ASP A 106 15.14 12.33 7.79
CA ASP A 106 16.08 12.10 6.70
C ASP A 106 16.15 10.62 6.27
N LYS A 107 15.29 9.77 6.85
CA LYS A 107 15.25 8.32 6.64
C LYS A 107 13.81 7.80 6.69
N ASP A 108 13.58 6.65 6.07
CA ASP A 108 12.29 5.97 6.12
C ASP A 108 12.03 5.34 7.50
N GLU A 109 10.95 5.74 8.14
CA GLU A 109 10.56 5.26 9.49
C GLU A 109 9.82 3.91 9.46
N GLY A 110 9.32 3.50 8.30
CA GLY A 110 8.51 2.29 8.13
C GLY A 110 9.31 0.98 8.11
N ILE A 111 10.65 1.08 8.02
CA ILE A 111 11.54 -0.08 7.95
C ILE A 111 11.69 -0.71 9.33
N ARG A 112 11.36 -2.00 9.44
CA ARG A 112 11.38 -2.76 10.70
C ARG A 112 12.08 -4.09 10.52
N ALA A 113 13.02 -4.39 11.42
CA ALA A 113 13.53 -5.74 11.55
C ALA A 113 12.37 -6.69 11.89
N THR A 114 12.19 -7.72 11.08
CA THR A 114 11.12 -8.71 11.24
C THR A 114 11.63 -10.10 10.92
N THR A 115 10.86 -11.12 11.25
CA THR A 115 11.14 -12.53 10.91
C THR A 115 9.89 -13.19 10.37
N ILE A 116 10.04 -14.30 9.64
CA ILE A 116 8.91 -15.07 9.13
C ILE A 116 8.01 -15.55 10.28
N GLU A 117 8.59 -15.96 11.41
CA GLU A 117 7.84 -16.42 12.58
C GLU A 117 7.04 -15.29 13.25
N ALA A 118 7.57 -14.07 13.23
CA ALA A 118 6.85 -12.90 13.73
C ALA A 118 5.68 -12.54 12.80
N LEU A 119 5.90 -12.58 11.48
CA LEU A 119 4.87 -12.32 10.48
C LEU A 119 3.74 -13.37 10.53
N ALA A 120 4.08 -14.66 10.69
CA ALA A 120 3.11 -15.75 10.78
C ALA A 120 2.12 -15.59 11.94
N LYS A 121 2.52 -14.91 13.04
CA LYS A 121 1.66 -14.65 14.20
C LYS A 121 0.65 -13.52 13.99
N LEU A 122 0.78 -12.74 12.91
CA LEU A 122 -0.11 -11.63 12.64
C LEU A 122 -1.50 -12.15 12.24
N LYS A 123 -2.52 -11.51 12.80
CA LYS A 123 -3.92 -11.77 12.49
C LYS A 123 -4.26 -11.20 11.10
N PRO A 124 -5.19 -11.83 10.36
CA PRO A 124 -5.74 -11.26 9.14
C PRO A 124 -6.36 -9.88 9.39
N ALA A 125 -6.12 -8.94 8.46
CA ALA A 125 -6.51 -7.53 8.64
C ALA A 125 -7.92 -7.22 8.11
N PHE A 126 -8.42 -7.99 7.15
CA PHE A 126 -9.62 -7.64 6.37
C PHE A 126 -10.74 -8.68 6.41
N LYS A 127 -10.40 -9.96 6.52
CA LYS A 127 -11.34 -11.09 6.55
C LYS A 127 -10.93 -12.06 7.67
N PRO A 128 -11.85 -12.60 8.50
CA PRO A 128 -11.48 -13.46 9.64
C PRO A 128 -10.65 -14.70 9.27
N ASP A 129 -10.96 -15.32 8.13
CA ASP A 129 -10.28 -16.46 7.50
C ASP A 129 -9.31 -16.03 6.38
N GLY A 130 -8.98 -14.74 6.34
CA GLY A 130 -8.11 -14.15 5.33
C GLY A 130 -6.64 -14.49 5.51
N SER A 131 -5.87 -14.14 4.50
CA SER A 131 -4.42 -14.33 4.43
C SER A 131 -3.64 -13.00 4.49
N THR A 132 -4.28 -11.89 4.16
CA THR A 132 -3.67 -10.56 4.15
C THR A 132 -3.54 -10.03 5.57
N THR A 133 -2.31 -9.70 5.99
CA THR A 133 -2.01 -9.16 7.33
C THR A 133 -1.38 -7.79 7.25
N ALA A 134 -1.22 -7.11 8.39
CA ALA A 134 -0.47 -5.85 8.44
C ALA A 134 1.01 -6.00 8.05
N GLY A 135 1.59 -7.20 8.15
CA GLY A 135 2.98 -7.47 7.79
C GLY A 135 3.18 -7.84 6.32
N SER A 136 2.13 -8.32 5.65
CA SER A 136 2.11 -8.60 4.21
C SER A 136 1.43 -7.51 3.38
N SER A 137 1.06 -6.39 4.02
CA SER A 137 0.45 -5.22 3.38
C SER A 137 1.37 -4.00 3.46
N SER A 138 1.15 -3.03 2.57
CA SER A 138 1.78 -1.72 2.69
C SER A 138 1.31 -0.99 3.94
N GLN A 139 2.22 -0.26 4.59
CA GLN A 139 1.88 0.64 5.68
C GLN A 139 1.14 1.87 5.14
N THR A 140 0.29 2.49 5.96
CA THR A 140 -0.18 3.85 5.69
C THR A 140 0.96 4.80 6.02
N THR A 141 1.39 5.59 5.06
CA THR A 141 2.57 6.47 5.18
C THR A 141 2.24 7.88 4.71
N ASP A 142 2.86 8.87 5.34
CA ASP A 142 2.83 10.26 4.90
C ASP A 142 4.13 10.59 4.17
N GLY A 143 4.03 11.18 2.98
CA GLY A 143 5.19 11.52 2.16
C GLY A 143 4.82 12.27 0.89
N ALA A 144 5.83 12.85 0.23
CA ALA A 144 5.68 13.54 -1.04
C ALA A 144 6.88 13.23 -1.94
N ALA A 145 6.64 13.22 -3.26
CA ALA A 145 7.67 13.06 -4.28
C ALA A 145 7.40 14.01 -5.45
N ALA A 146 8.46 14.46 -6.12
CA ALA A 146 8.37 15.30 -7.30
C ALA A 146 9.35 14.81 -8.36
N VAL A 147 8.93 14.85 -9.63
CA VAL A 147 9.76 14.48 -10.78
C VAL A 147 9.70 15.61 -11.80
N LEU A 148 10.86 16.14 -12.20
CA LEU A 148 10.97 17.13 -13.27
C LEU A 148 11.24 16.42 -14.60
N LEU A 149 10.33 16.61 -15.55
CA LEU A 149 10.46 16.07 -16.90
C LEU A 149 10.65 17.20 -17.91
N MET A 150 11.52 17.00 -18.90
CA MET A 150 11.71 17.95 -19.99
C MET A 150 12.09 17.23 -21.29
N ARG A 151 11.86 17.90 -22.43
CA ARG A 151 12.29 17.38 -23.73
C ARG A 151 13.82 17.29 -23.74
N ARG A 152 14.37 16.20 -24.28
CA ARG A 152 15.83 15.99 -24.39
C ARG A 152 16.56 17.20 -24.97
N SER A 153 16.08 17.76 -26.08
CA SER A 153 16.74 18.92 -26.70
C SER A 153 16.79 20.14 -25.77
N LYS A 154 15.81 20.29 -24.87
CA LYS A 154 15.76 21.42 -23.93
C LYS A 154 16.69 21.16 -22.73
N ALA A 155 16.80 19.91 -22.28
CA ALA A 155 17.81 19.51 -21.28
C ALA A 155 19.22 19.81 -21.80
N GLU A 156 19.53 19.40 -23.04
CA GLU A 156 20.81 19.65 -23.70
C GLU A 156 21.11 21.15 -23.85
N GLU A 157 20.12 21.94 -24.30
CA GLU A 157 20.23 23.40 -24.42
C GLU A 157 20.52 24.06 -23.05
N LEU A 158 19.82 23.65 -22.01
CA LEU A 158 19.97 24.17 -20.64
C LEU A 158 21.13 23.55 -19.87
N LYS A 159 21.87 22.60 -20.46
CA LYS A 159 22.94 21.83 -19.82
C LYS A 159 22.49 21.14 -18.53
N MET A 160 21.25 20.66 -18.51
CA MET A 160 20.76 19.80 -17.44
C MET A 160 21.40 18.40 -17.59
N PRO A 161 21.75 17.73 -16.47
CA PRO A 161 22.37 16.41 -16.50
C PRO A 161 21.48 15.34 -17.15
#